data_AF-A0A6B0YRF6-F1
#
_entry.id   AF-A0A6B0YRF6-F1
#
_cell.length_a   1.000
_cell.length_b   1.000
_cell.length_c   1.000
_cell.angle_alpha   90.00
_cell.angle_beta   90.00
_cell.angle_gamma   90.00
#
_symmetry.space_group_name_H-M   'P 1'
#
loop_
_entity.id
_entity.type
_entity.pdbx_description
1 polymer ?
#
loop_
_entity_poly.entity_id
_entity_poly.type
_entity_poly.pdbx_seq_one_letter_code
_entity_poly.pdbx_strand_id
1 'polypeptide(L)'
;MKRKFAVAIVAVFVIAIVLGASRLRAQGALTLEELAERINFLITGQDELTQRLAALEAAAAARNWLAGIPIQPENRCTPYESDDYRYPQSLEAQIVAETGGSFYSPYTGETFSWADEVDIEHIVARSEAHDSGLCAADMFTRLAFASDPLNLTIASPQLNRDQKVAKDVAEWLPDVNQCWFVNRVVAVKRRYGLSMDAREAEAALAVLSGCPSFAMQIVTPSEESPTPVAEDDQDADRQVEGDPLELYDDNNNGRITCAEARRHGIAPVRSDHPAYPYMRDSDGDGIVCE
;
A
#
# COMPACT_ATOMS: atom_id res chain seq x y z
N MET A 1 15.90 32.88 -3.20
CA MET A 1 16.08 34.29 -2.76
C MET A 1 15.19 34.69 -1.58
N LYS A 2 13.90 34.34 -1.56
CA LYS A 2 12.95 34.76 -0.50
C LYS A 2 13.28 34.26 0.93
N ARG A 3 13.68 32.99 1.11
CA ARG A 3 14.12 32.44 2.41
C ARG A 3 15.28 33.22 3.06
N LYS A 4 16.31 33.58 2.27
CA LYS A 4 17.47 34.35 2.76
C LYS A 4 17.07 35.76 3.22
N PHE A 5 16.06 36.35 2.58
CA PHE A 5 15.53 37.67 2.94
C PHE A 5 14.69 37.64 4.22
N ALA A 6 13.83 36.63 4.39
CA ALA A 6 13.02 36.47 5.62
C ALA A 6 13.91 36.20 6.85
N VAL A 7 14.90 35.31 6.72
CA VAL A 7 15.88 35.03 7.79
C VAL A 7 16.70 36.29 8.15
N ALA A 8 17.08 37.09 7.15
CA ALA A 8 17.82 38.34 7.39
C ALA A 8 16.98 39.41 8.12
N ILE A 9 15.71 39.59 7.76
CA ILE A 9 14.81 40.56 8.43
C ILE A 9 14.58 40.17 9.89
N VAL A 10 14.36 38.88 10.13
CA VAL A 10 14.15 38.32 11.47
C VAL A 10 15.41 38.47 12.33
N ALA A 11 16.59 38.19 11.79
CA ALA A 11 17.86 38.37 12.50
C ALA A 11 18.13 39.85 12.86
N VAL A 12 17.81 40.79 11.98
CA VAL A 12 17.96 42.24 12.23
C VAL A 12 17.02 42.71 13.34
N PHE A 13 15.78 42.21 13.38
CA PHE A 13 14.83 42.53 14.45
C PHE A 13 15.29 42.03 15.81
N VAL A 14 15.86 40.82 15.89
CA VAL A 14 16.41 40.27 17.14
C VAL A 14 17.61 41.07 17.61
N ILE A 15 18.54 41.42 16.71
CA ILE A 15 19.70 42.26 17.06
C ILE A 15 19.23 43.62 17.60
N ALA A 16 18.23 44.25 16.97
CA ALA A 16 17.67 45.51 17.44
C ALA A 16 17.01 45.39 18.83
N ILE A 17 16.31 44.29 19.10
CA ILE A 17 15.66 44.04 20.40
C ILE A 17 16.68 43.71 21.48
N VAL A 18 17.69 42.87 21.20
CA VAL A 18 18.78 42.56 22.12
C VAL A 18 19.59 43.81 22.46
N LEU A 19 19.88 44.65 21.47
CA LEU A 19 20.54 45.95 21.68
C LEU A 19 19.66 46.91 22.49
N GLY A 20 18.36 46.95 22.23
CA GLY A 20 17.39 47.74 22.99
C GLY A 20 17.26 47.31 24.45
N ALA A 21 17.20 46.01 24.69
CA ALA A 21 17.11 45.43 26.04
C ALA A 21 18.43 45.58 26.81
N SER A 22 19.58 45.53 26.13
CA SER A 22 20.90 45.87 26.70
C SER A 22 21.00 47.34 27.10
N ARG A 23 20.39 48.25 26.33
CA ARG A 23 20.31 49.69 26.68
C ARG A 23 19.40 49.96 27.87
N LEU A 24 18.23 49.31 27.95
CA LEU A 24 17.32 49.43 29.11
C LEU A 24 17.96 48.92 30.40
N ARG A 25 18.74 47.83 30.32
CA ARG A 25 19.57 47.34 31.42
C ARG A 25 20.63 48.35 31.86
N ALA A 26 21.34 48.97 30.91
CA ALA A 26 22.35 49.98 31.23
C ALA A 26 21.75 51.22 31.94
N GLN A 27 20.44 51.42 31.85
CA GLN A 27 19.68 52.47 32.54
C GLN A 27 19.08 52.00 33.89
N GLY A 28 19.34 50.77 34.33
CA GLY A 28 18.85 50.21 35.58
C GLY A 28 17.38 49.78 35.57
N ALA A 29 16.73 49.75 34.39
CA ALA A 29 15.30 49.50 34.25
C ALA A 29 14.90 48.02 34.11
N LEU A 30 15.87 47.09 34.11
CA LEU A 30 15.66 45.64 34.01
C LEU A 30 16.78 44.87 34.73
N THR A 31 16.42 43.82 35.46
CA THR A 31 17.37 42.89 36.09
C THR A 31 18.00 41.93 35.07
N LEU A 32 19.05 41.18 35.46
CA LEU A 32 19.63 40.11 34.63
C LEU A 32 18.61 39.03 34.29
N GLU A 33 17.77 38.70 35.26
CA GLU A 33 16.84 37.59 35.18
C GLU A 33 15.67 37.92 34.24
N GLU A 34 15.07 39.11 34.40
CA GLU A 34 14.03 39.61 33.49
C GLU A 34 14.53 39.78 32.04
N LEU A 35 15.80 40.17 31.87
CA LEU A 35 16.41 40.27 30.54
C LEU A 35 16.60 38.89 29.91
N ALA A 36 17.07 37.92 30.69
CA ALA A 36 17.27 36.54 30.23
C ALA A 36 15.93 35.88 29.85
N GLU A 37 14.90 36.07 30.66
CA GLU A 37 13.57 35.50 30.42
C GLU A 37 12.92 36.08 29.15
N ARG A 38 13.04 37.40 28.93
CA ARG A 38 12.54 38.06 27.72
C ARG A 38 13.31 37.66 26.46
N ILE A 39 14.62 37.46 26.55
CA ILE A 39 15.42 36.93 25.43
C ILE A 39 15.02 35.48 25.13
N ASN A 40 14.84 34.65 26.16
CA ASN A 40 14.45 33.25 25.99
C ASN A 40 13.07 33.11 25.32
N PHE A 41 12.08 33.91 25.74
CA PHE A 41 10.75 33.95 25.13
C PHE A 41 10.78 34.34 23.64
N LEU A 42 11.67 35.26 23.25
CA LEU A 42 11.84 35.66 21.87
C LEU A 42 12.49 34.55 21.03
N ILE A 43 13.49 33.87 21.58
CA ILE A 43 14.18 32.75 20.91
C ILE A 43 13.23 31.58 20.71
N THR A 44 12.48 31.17 21.73
CA THR A 44 11.51 30.06 21.62
C THR A 44 10.38 30.39 20.65
N GLY A 45 9.86 31.63 20.68
CA GLY A 45 8.84 32.08 19.73
C GLY A 45 9.33 32.08 18.27
N GLN A 46 10.62 32.38 18.03
CA GLN A 46 11.21 32.26 16.69
C GLN A 46 11.34 30.81 16.24
N ASP A 47 11.72 29.90 17.14
CA ASP A 47 11.86 28.48 16.79
C ASP A 47 10.49 27.89 16.39
N GLU A 48 9.43 28.21 17.13
CA GLU A 48 8.06 27.79 16.79
C GLU A 48 7.58 28.37 15.45
N LEU A 49 7.82 29.66 15.19
CA LEU A 49 7.50 30.30 13.91
C LEU A 49 8.27 29.70 12.74
N THR A 50 9.55 29.37 12.96
CA THR A 50 10.40 28.75 11.94
C THR A 50 9.93 27.34 11.63
N GLN A 51 9.56 26.57 12.65
CA GLN A 51 8.97 25.23 12.49
C GLN A 51 7.63 25.30 11.74
N ARG A 52 6.73 26.23 12.11
CA ARG A 52 5.44 26.43 11.40
C ARG A 52 5.63 26.85 9.95
N LEU A 53 6.58 27.75 9.66
CA LEU A 53 6.89 28.15 8.28
C LEU A 53 7.47 26.98 7.48
N ALA A 54 8.38 26.19 8.07
CA ALA A 54 8.92 24.99 7.45
C ALA A 54 7.82 23.96 7.15
N ALA A 55 6.88 23.76 8.07
CA ALA A 55 5.71 22.88 7.87
C ALA A 55 4.79 23.39 6.75
N LEU A 56 4.54 24.71 6.67
CA LEU A 56 3.75 25.31 5.59
C LEU A 56 4.45 25.20 4.23
N GLU A 57 5.77 25.39 4.18
CA GLU A 57 6.56 25.20 2.96
C GLU A 57 6.60 23.74 2.54
N ALA A 58 6.70 22.79 3.49
CA ALA A 58 6.61 21.35 3.22
C ALA A 58 5.22 20.96 2.72
N ALA A 59 4.13 21.47 3.32
CA ALA A 59 2.77 21.27 2.85
C ALA A 59 2.52 21.91 1.46
N ALA A 60 3.14 23.04 1.17
CA ALA A 60 3.11 23.65 -0.16
C ALA A 60 3.90 22.84 -1.21
N ALA A 61 5.04 22.27 -0.83
CA ALA A 61 5.78 21.34 -1.68
C ALA A 61 5.03 20.02 -1.90
N ALA A 62 4.34 19.51 -0.88
CA ALA A 62 3.51 18.32 -0.96
C ALA A 62 2.35 18.49 -1.95
N ARG A 63 1.76 19.69 -2.06
CA ARG A 63 0.76 20.00 -3.10
C ARG A 63 1.28 19.86 -4.53
N ASN A 64 2.60 19.87 -4.75
CA ASN A 64 3.17 19.57 -6.06
C ASN A 64 3.06 18.08 -6.41
N TRP A 65 2.93 17.17 -5.43
CA TRP A 65 2.74 15.74 -5.71
C TRP A 65 1.44 15.46 -6.44
N LEU A 66 0.36 16.18 -6.10
CA LEU A 66 -0.93 16.06 -6.77
C LEU A 66 -1.08 17.02 -7.94
N ALA A 67 -0.01 17.68 -8.39
CA ALA A 67 -0.08 18.60 -9.52
C ALA A 67 -0.64 17.89 -10.76
N GLY A 68 -1.65 18.50 -11.39
CA GLY A 68 -2.32 17.95 -12.57
C GLY A 68 -3.44 16.95 -12.28
N ILE A 69 -3.70 16.61 -11.01
CA ILE A 69 -4.86 15.80 -10.60
C ILE A 69 -5.98 16.74 -10.17
N PRO A 70 -7.16 16.74 -10.81
CA PRO A 70 -8.31 17.51 -10.37
C PRO A 70 -8.78 17.05 -8.99
N ILE A 71 -8.94 17.99 -8.04
CA ILE A 71 -9.55 17.70 -6.74
C ILE A 71 -11.02 18.06 -6.79
N GLN A 72 -11.89 17.06 -6.92
CA GLN A 72 -13.33 17.22 -7.10
C GLN A 72 -14.07 15.95 -6.64
N PRO A 73 -15.35 16.05 -6.23
CA PRO A 73 -16.15 14.88 -5.91
C PRO A 73 -16.17 13.88 -7.07
N GLU A 74 -16.23 12.60 -6.74
CA GLU A 74 -16.45 11.53 -7.70
C GLU A 74 -17.72 11.78 -8.52
N ASN A 75 -17.68 11.38 -9.78
CA ASN A 75 -18.79 11.55 -10.71
C ASN A 75 -18.87 10.39 -11.69
N ARG A 76 -19.59 9.34 -11.27
CA ARG A 76 -19.97 8.20 -12.12
C ARG A 76 -20.88 8.66 -13.26
N CYS A 77 -20.29 8.99 -14.41
CA CYS A 77 -21.03 9.56 -15.54
C CYS A 77 -21.79 8.54 -16.40
N THR A 78 -21.52 7.24 -16.22
CA THR A 78 -22.26 6.12 -16.82
C THR A 78 -22.37 4.97 -15.81
N PRO A 79 -23.31 4.01 -15.96
CA PRO A 79 -23.24 2.76 -15.20
C PRO A 79 -21.89 2.07 -15.40
N TYR A 80 -21.37 1.48 -14.32
CA TYR A 80 -20.12 0.72 -14.39
C TYR A 80 -20.40 -0.69 -14.90
N GLU A 81 -19.77 -1.05 -16.01
CA GLU A 81 -19.76 -2.39 -16.56
C GLU A 81 -18.30 -2.89 -16.58
N SER A 82 -18.01 -4.00 -15.91
CA SER A 82 -16.64 -4.54 -15.83
C SER A 82 -16.09 -4.96 -17.20
N ASP A 83 -16.99 -5.22 -18.15
CA ASP A 83 -16.70 -5.61 -19.53
C ASP A 83 -16.02 -4.51 -20.34
N ASP A 84 -16.26 -3.24 -19.98
CA ASP A 84 -15.63 -2.08 -20.61
C ASP A 84 -14.11 -1.99 -20.36
N TYR A 85 -13.60 -2.87 -19.50
CA TYR A 85 -12.23 -2.89 -19.01
C TYR A 85 -11.59 -4.28 -19.11
N ARG A 86 -12.08 -5.16 -20.00
CA ARG A 86 -11.40 -6.44 -20.25
C ARG A 86 -10.10 -6.21 -20.99
N TYR A 87 -9.07 -6.94 -20.60
CA TYR A 87 -7.80 -7.01 -21.31
C TYR A 87 -7.50 -8.47 -21.68
N PRO A 88 -6.58 -8.72 -22.63
CA PRO A 88 -6.30 -10.08 -23.11
C PRO A 88 -5.68 -10.95 -22.00
N GLN A 89 -6.12 -12.21 -21.90
CA GLN A 89 -5.54 -13.19 -20.97
C GLN A 89 -4.05 -13.43 -21.21
N SER A 90 -3.55 -13.17 -22.42
CA SER A 90 -2.11 -13.22 -22.72
C SER A 90 -1.27 -12.26 -21.87
N LEU A 91 -1.86 -11.15 -21.40
CA LEU A 91 -1.18 -10.23 -20.49
C LEU A 91 -0.99 -10.86 -19.11
N GLU A 92 -2.01 -11.56 -18.61
CA GLU A 92 -1.91 -12.27 -17.32
C GLU A 92 -0.82 -13.35 -17.39
N ALA A 93 -0.80 -14.12 -18.48
CA ALA A 93 0.24 -15.11 -18.72
C ALA A 93 1.64 -14.49 -18.80
N GLN A 94 1.77 -13.30 -19.39
CA GLN A 94 3.04 -12.57 -19.44
C GLN A 94 3.48 -12.13 -18.04
N ILE A 95 2.60 -11.53 -17.25
CA ILE A 95 2.89 -11.10 -15.88
C ILE A 95 3.34 -12.30 -15.04
N VAL A 96 2.62 -13.42 -15.13
CA VAL A 96 2.98 -14.67 -14.45
C VAL A 96 4.34 -15.22 -14.90
N ALA A 97 4.69 -15.10 -16.18
CA ALA A 97 6.00 -15.53 -16.65
C ALA A 97 7.13 -14.62 -16.13
N GLU A 98 6.88 -13.31 -16.02
CA GLU A 98 7.85 -12.32 -15.55
C GLU A 98 8.16 -12.44 -14.05
N THR A 99 7.27 -13.04 -13.24
CA THR A 99 7.53 -13.30 -11.81
C THR A 99 8.50 -14.47 -11.58
N GLY A 100 8.79 -15.28 -12.60
CA GLY A 100 9.74 -16.39 -12.49
C GLY A 100 9.32 -17.49 -11.51
N GLY A 101 8.01 -17.62 -11.25
CA GLY A 101 7.46 -18.59 -10.29
C GLY A 101 7.47 -18.14 -8.83
N SER A 102 7.72 -16.85 -8.57
CA SER A 102 7.68 -16.28 -7.21
C SER A 102 6.84 -14.99 -7.21
N PHE A 103 5.68 -15.03 -6.55
CA PHE A 103 4.68 -13.98 -6.65
C PHE A 103 4.70 -13.11 -5.38
N TYR A 104 5.46 -12.02 -5.41
CA TYR A 104 5.54 -11.07 -4.29
C TYR A 104 4.34 -10.12 -4.27
N SER A 105 3.58 -10.11 -3.19
CA SER A 105 2.54 -9.11 -2.90
C SER A 105 3.18 -7.88 -2.26
N PRO A 106 3.26 -6.72 -2.95
CA PRO A 106 3.79 -5.52 -2.33
C PRO A 106 2.86 -4.91 -1.30
N TYR A 107 1.65 -5.46 -1.09
CA TYR A 107 0.71 -4.98 -0.09
C TYR A 107 0.93 -5.60 1.28
N THR A 108 1.26 -6.89 1.32
CA THR A 108 1.45 -7.67 2.56
C THR A 108 2.91 -8.03 2.80
N GLY A 109 3.74 -8.02 1.76
CA GLY A 109 5.11 -8.52 1.81
C GLY A 109 5.21 -10.04 1.71
N GLU A 110 4.08 -10.72 1.54
CA GLU A 110 4.03 -12.17 1.35
C GLU A 110 4.52 -12.53 -0.05
N THR A 111 5.11 -13.72 -0.15
CA THR A 111 5.53 -14.31 -1.42
C THR A 111 4.80 -15.64 -1.59
N PHE A 112 4.10 -15.79 -2.70
CA PHE A 112 3.39 -17.02 -3.06
C PHE A 112 4.21 -17.81 -4.06
N SER A 113 4.02 -19.14 -4.08
CA SER A 113 4.79 -20.03 -4.95
C SER A 113 4.00 -20.40 -6.21
N TRP A 114 2.67 -20.27 -6.16
CA TRP A 114 1.80 -20.72 -7.23
C TRP A 114 0.94 -19.60 -7.79
N ALA A 115 0.71 -19.65 -9.10
CA ALA A 115 -0.05 -18.61 -9.81
C ALA A 115 -1.54 -18.59 -9.43
N ASP A 116 -2.10 -19.71 -8.97
CA ASP A 116 -3.50 -19.83 -8.53
C ASP A 116 -3.73 -19.30 -7.11
N GLU A 117 -2.67 -18.98 -6.36
CA GLU A 117 -2.75 -18.35 -5.04
C GLU A 117 -2.90 -16.82 -5.11
N VAL A 118 -2.75 -16.23 -6.31
CA VAL A 118 -2.69 -14.79 -6.49
C VAL A 118 -3.66 -14.28 -7.56
N ASP A 119 -4.05 -13.01 -7.40
CA ASP A 119 -4.72 -12.22 -8.40
C ASP A 119 -3.76 -11.17 -8.99
N ILE A 120 -4.01 -10.82 -10.26
CA ILE A 120 -3.50 -9.58 -10.84
C ILE A 120 -4.48 -8.46 -10.47
N GLU A 121 -4.00 -7.54 -9.65
CA GLU A 121 -4.75 -6.49 -9.00
C GLU A 121 -4.53 -5.13 -9.67
N HIS A 122 -5.60 -4.32 -9.76
CA HIS A 122 -5.55 -2.95 -10.26
C HIS A 122 -5.35 -1.95 -9.12
N ILE A 123 -4.12 -1.43 -8.98
CA ILE A 123 -3.71 -0.50 -7.91
C ILE A 123 -4.74 0.62 -7.73
N VAL A 124 -5.12 1.26 -8.83
CA VAL A 124 -6.33 2.08 -8.96
C VAL A 124 -7.41 1.18 -9.55
N ALA A 125 -8.42 0.83 -8.74
CA ALA A 125 -9.42 -0.15 -9.13
C ALA A 125 -10.24 0.33 -10.33
N ARG A 126 -10.72 -0.59 -11.17
CA ARG A 126 -11.47 -0.24 -12.38
C ARG A 126 -12.76 0.55 -12.11
N SER A 127 -13.51 0.19 -11.07
CA SER A 127 -14.72 0.93 -10.67
C SER A 127 -14.37 2.29 -10.07
N GLU A 128 -13.30 2.38 -9.26
CA GLU A 128 -12.85 3.65 -8.69
C GLU A 128 -12.41 4.60 -9.81
N ALA A 129 -11.61 4.13 -10.76
CA ALA A 129 -11.20 4.94 -11.90
C ALA A 129 -12.39 5.41 -12.74
N HIS A 130 -13.42 4.57 -12.88
CA HIS A 130 -14.67 4.94 -13.53
C HIS A 130 -15.35 6.13 -12.83
N ASP A 131 -15.40 6.10 -11.50
CA ASP A 131 -15.97 7.15 -10.65
C ASP A 131 -15.11 8.42 -10.65
N SER A 132 -13.80 8.26 -10.81
CA SER A 132 -12.80 9.32 -10.95
C SER A 132 -12.67 9.89 -12.38
N GLY A 133 -13.60 9.57 -13.29
CA GLY A 133 -13.74 10.22 -14.61
C GLY A 133 -13.41 9.35 -15.82
N LEU A 134 -12.93 8.12 -15.63
CA LEU A 134 -12.65 7.19 -16.73
C LEU A 134 -13.93 6.73 -17.45
N CYS A 135 -15.10 6.92 -16.82
CA CYS A 135 -16.41 6.74 -17.45
C CYS A 135 -16.59 7.58 -18.73
N ALA A 136 -15.93 8.74 -18.85
CA ALA A 136 -16.02 9.60 -20.03
C ALA A 136 -15.02 9.25 -21.13
N ALA A 137 -14.08 8.33 -20.85
CA ALA A 137 -13.03 7.95 -21.78
C ALA A 137 -13.53 6.97 -22.84
N ASP A 138 -12.85 6.97 -23.99
CA ASP A 138 -13.10 5.99 -25.04
C ASP A 138 -12.62 4.58 -24.65
N MET A 139 -13.09 3.58 -25.41
CA MET A 139 -12.75 2.17 -25.19
C MET A 139 -11.24 1.91 -25.23
N PHE A 140 -10.49 2.59 -26.11
CA PHE A 140 -9.05 2.41 -26.22
C PHE A 140 -8.32 2.87 -24.96
N THR A 141 -8.75 3.98 -24.37
CA THR A 141 -8.21 4.50 -23.12
C THR A 141 -8.53 3.58 -21.95
N ARG A 142 -9.75 3.05 -21.88
CA ARG A 142 -10.15 2.09 -20.84
C ARG A 142 -9.36 0.78 -20.92
N LEU A 143 -9.12 0.27 -22.13
CA LEU A 143 -8.26 -0.89 -22.36
C LEU A 143 -6.80 -0.59 -21.99
N ALA A 144 -6.29 0.57 -22.38
CA ALA A 144 -4.95 1.00 -22.00
C ALA A 144 -4.81 1.10 -20.48
N PHE A 145 -5.82 1.61 -19.76
CA PHE A 145 -5.85 1.64 -18.30
C PHE A 145 -5.83 0.24 -17.69
N ALA A 146 -6.70 -0.65 -18.19
CA ALA A 146 -6.85 -1.99 -17.66
C ALA A 146 -5.61 -2.88 -17.86
N SER A 147 -4.78 -2.56 -18.87
CA SER A 147 -3.60 -3.31 -19.26
C SER A 147 -2.27 -2.67 -18.84
N ASP A 148 -2.28 -1.52 -18.18
CA ASP A 148 -1.05 -0.77 -17.87
C ASP A 148 -0.27 -1.43 -16.72
N PRO A 149 0.99 -1.89 -16.91
CA PRO A 149 1.83 -2.38 -15.82
C PRO A 149 2.08 -1.35 -14.71
N LEU A 150 1.87 -0.05 -14.98
CA LEU A 150 1.85 0.98 -13.96
C LEU A 150 0.69 0.76 -12.96
N ASN A 151 -0.43 0.21 -13.41
CA ASN A 151 -1.62 -0.02 -12.60
C ASN A 151 -1.81 -1.48 -12.17
N LEU A 152 -0.91 -2.40 -12.52
CA LEU A 152 -1.05 -3.82 -12.21
C LEU A 152 -0.03 -4.26 -11.15
N THR A 153 -0.47 -5.11 -10.22
CA THR A 153 0.37 -5.75 -9.20
C THR A 153 -0.17 -7.13 -8.81
N ILE A 154 0.60 -7.88 -8.03
CA ILE A 154 0.19 -9.14 -7.41
C ILE A 154 -0.47 -8.87 -6.05
N ALA A 155 -1.55 -9.57 -5.75
CA ALA A 155 -2.17 -9.61 -4.42
C ALA A 155 -2.83 -10.97 -4.17
N SER A 156 -3.10 -11.33 -2.92
CA SER A 156 -3.95 -12.50 -2.65
C SER A 156 -5.41 -12.22 -3.04
N PRO A 157 -6.18 -13.25 -3.45
CA PRO A 157 -7.59 -13.09 -3.80
C PRO A 157 -8.43 -12.46 -2.69
N GLN A 158 -8.19 -12.85 -1.43
CA GLN A 158 -8.92 -12.30 -0.28
C GLN A 158 -8.65 -10.79 -0.11
N LEU A 159 -7.38 -10.37 -0.23
CA LEU A 159 -7.04 -8.95 -0.11
C LEU A 159 -7.66 -8.16 -1.26
N ASN A 160 -7.48 -8.62 -2.50
CA ASN A 160 -8.00 -7.95 -3.70
C ASN A 160 -9.53 -7.83 -3.68
N ARG A 161 -10.22 -8.95 -3.46
CA ARG A 161 -11.67 -9.07 -3.69
C ARG A 161 -12.53 -8.66 -2.50
N ASP A 162 -12.01 -8.74 -1.28
CA ASP A 162 -12.79 -8.49 -0.06
C ASP A 162 -12.29 -7.29 0.75
N GLN A 163 -10.97 -7.05 0.79
CA GLN A 163 -10.40 -5.98 1.60
C GLN A 163 -10.26 -4.67 0.83
N LYS A 164 -9.53 -4.67 -0.29
CA LYS A 164 -9.28 -3.49 -1.12
C LYS A 164 -10.48 -3.18 -2.01
N VAL A 165 -10.97 -4.15 -2.79
CA VAL A 165 -12.15 -4.00 -3.65
C VAL A 165 -12.00 -2.78 -4.59
N ALA A 166 -12.88 -1.79 -4.45
CA ALA A 166 -12.87 -0.53 -5.19
C ALA A 166 -12.50 0.68 -4.32
N LYS A 167 -11.85 0.44 -3.18
CA LYS A 167 -11.51 1.50 -2.22
C LYS A 167 -10.39 2.40 -2.75
N ASP A 168 -10.54 3.69 -2.48
CA ASP A 168 -9.51 4.69 -2.74
C ASP A 168 -8.46 4.73 -1.62
N VAL A 169 -7.50 5.67 -1.72
CA VAL A 169 -6.42 5.87 -0.74
C VAL A 169 -6.93 6.28 0.65
N ALA A 170 -8.08 6.93 0.75
CA ALA A 170 -8.68 7.32 2.03
C ALA A 170 -9.44 6.17 2.71
N GLU A 171 -9.84 5.16 1.94
CA GLU A 171 -10.61 4.01 2.42
C GLU A 171 -9.75 2.77 2.69
N TRP A 172 -8.61 2.63 1.98
CA TRP A 172 -7.70 1.50 2.15
C TRP A 172 -6.24 1.86 1.83
N LEU A 173 -5.33 1.36 2.66
CA LEU A 173 -3.88 1.42 2.47
C LEU A 173 -3.28 0.04 2.74
N PRO A 174 -2.19 -0.34 2.06
CA PRO A 174 -1.53 -1.60 2.33
C PRO A 174 -0.75 -1.57 3.66
N ASP A 175 -0.50 -2.74 4.22
CA ASP A 175 0.28 -2.91 5.46
C ASP A 175 1.75 -2.58 5.24
N VAL A 176 2.29 -2.95 4.08
CA VAL A 176 3.65 -2.58 3.64
C VAL A 176 3.60 -1.71 2.38
N ASN A 177 4.70 -1.02 2.08
CA ASN A 177 4.86 -0.22 0.85
C ASN A 177 3.82 0.91 0.60
N GLN A 178 3.22 1.49 1.64
CA GLN A 178 2.27 2.62 1.48
C GLN A 178 2.82 3.76 0.61
N CYS A 179 4.10 4.11 0.76
CA CYS A 179 4.74 5.14 -0.05
C CYS A 179 4.81 4.81 -1.54
N TRP A 180 5.16 3.56 -1.87
CA TRP A 180 5.15 3.10 -3.25
C TRP A 180 3.73 3.08 -3.81
N PHE A 181 2.77 2.56 -3.02
CA PHE A 181 1.37 2.46 -3.41
C PHE A 181 0.77 3.82 -3.74
N VAL A 182 0.82 4.79 -2.83
CA VAL A 182 0.23 6.12 -3.04
C VAL A 182 0.95 6.87 -4.16
N ASN A 183 2.29 6.75 -4.27
CA ASN A 183 3.02 7.32 -5.40
C ASN A 183 2.57 6.70 -6.74
N ARG A 184 2.23 5.41 -6.76
CA ARG A 184 1.71 4.73 -7.94
C ARG A 184 0.29 5.16 -8.28
N VAL A 185 -0.60 5.28 -7.29
CA VAL A 185 -1.95 5.86 -7.48
C VAL A 185 -1.86 7.23 -8.12
N VAL A 186 -1.01 8.13 -7.60
CA VAL A 186 -0.79 9.47 -8.17
C VAL A 186 -0.29 9.39 -9.62
N ALA A 187 0.64 8.48 -9.91
CA ALA A 187 1.17 8.31 -11.26
C ALA A 187 0.10 7.83 -12.25
N VAL A 188 -0.72 6.84 -11.85
CA VAL A 188 -1.84 6.33 -12.66
C VAL A 188 -2.89 7.42 -12.86
N LYS A 189 -3.37 8.06 -11.79
CA LYS A 189 -4.38 9.12 -11.89
C LYS A 189 -3.92 10.27 -12.78
N ARG A 190 -2.65 10.68 -12.68
CA ARG A 190 -2.09 11.69 -13.59
C ARG A 190 -2.04 11.21 -15.05
N ARG A 191 -1.62 9.96 -15.30
CA ARG A 191 -1.50 9.39 -16.65
C ARG A 191 -2.83 9.32 -17.38
N TYR A 192 -3.91 9.02 -16.65
CA TYR A 192 -5.26 8.86 -17.20
C TYR A 192 -6.18 10.06 -16.98
N GLY A 193 -5.67 11.16 -16.39
CA GLY A 193 -6.46 12.36 -16.13
C GLY A 193 -7.60 12.16 -15.14
N LEU A 194 -7.43 11.23 -14.20
CA LEU A 194 -8.42 10.90 -13.18
C LEU A 194 -8.41 11.94 -12.07
N SER A 195 -9.58 12.21 -11.48
CA SER A 195 -9.69 13.06 -10.30
C SER A 195 -9.35 12.30 -9.01
N MET A 196 -9.11 13.07 -7.95
CA MET A 196 -9.20 12.61 -6.57
C MET A 196 -10.30 13.42 -5.87
N ASP A 197 -11.03 12.81 -4.96
CA ASP A 197 -11.88 13.59 -4.07
C ASP A 197 -11.06 14.28 -2.96
N ALA A 198 -11.70 15.10 -2.15
CA ALA A 198 -11.01 15.86 -1.10
C ALA A 198 -10.40 14.95 -0.01
N ARG A 199 -11.06 13.85 0.34
CA ARG A 199 -10.59 12.92 1.37
C ARG A 199 -9.44 12.08 0.85
N GLU A 200 -9.56 11.57 -0.38
CA GLU A 200 -8.49 10.82 -1.04
C GLU A 200 -7.22 11.66 -1.17
N ALA A 201 -7.36 12.92 -1.61
CA ALA A 201 -6.25 13.84 -1.75
C ALA A 201 -5.55 14.14 -0.41
N GLU A 202 -6.33 14.32 0.67
CA GLU A 202 -5.80 14.52 2.01
C GLU A 202 -5.03 13.29 2.50
N ALA A 203 -5.60 12.09 2.35
CA ALA A 203 -4.95 10.83 2.71
C ALA A 203 -3.66 10.60 1.91
N ALA A 204 -3.70 10.85 0.59
CA ALA A 204 -2.53 10.73 -0.27
C ALA A 204 -1.41 11.68 0.15
N LEU A 205 -1.72 12.95 0.42
CA LEU A 205 -0.74 13.94 0.89
C LEU A 205 -0.16 13.56 2.26
N ALA A 206 -0.99 13.04 3.18
CA ALA A 206 -0.54 12.60 4.49
C ALA A 206 0.52 11.49 4.37
N VAL A 207 0.24 10.44 3.59
CA VAL A 207 1.19 9.35 3.35
C VAL A 207 2.46 9.87 2.69
N LEU A 208 2.33 10.57 1.55
CA LEU A 208 3.48 11.03 0.78
C LEU A 208 4.39 11.94 1.62
N SER A 209 3.83 12.77 2.51
CA SER A 209 4.59 13.72 3.34
C SER A 209 5.56 13.05 4.30
N GLY A 210 5.27 11.81 4.70
CA GLY A 210 6.12 10.99 5.56
C GLY A 210 7.08 10.07 4.80
N CYS A 211 7.05 10.06 3.47
CA CYS A 211 7.77 9.04 2.69
C CYS A 211 9.27 9.35 2.53
N PRO A 212 10.16 8.47 3.03
CA PRO A 212 11.61 8.61 2.79
C PRO A 212 12.03 8.13 1.40
N SER A 213 11.23 7.25 0.78
CA SER A 213 11.44 6.67 -0.54
C SER A 213 10.10 6.22 -1.13
N PHE A 214 10.03 6.16 -2.46
CA PHE A 214 8.89 5.61 -3.21
C PHE A 214 9.22 4.30 -3.92
N ALA A 215 10.43 3.76 -3.71
CA ALA A 215 10.80 2.45 -4.21
C ALA A 215 9.97 1.39 -3.48
N MET A 216 9.47 0.40 -4.22
CA MET A 216 8.91 -0.80 -3.63
C MET A 216 10.02 -1.52 -2.85
N GLN A 217 9.71 -1.88 -1.61
CA GLN A 217 10.57 -2.69 -0.77
C GLN A 217 10.16 -4.15 -0.93
N ILE A 218 11.14 -5.01 -1.24
CA ILE A 218 10.97 -6.45 -1.16
C ILE A 218 11.31 -6.85 0.26
N VAL A 219 10.28 -7.04 1.07
CA VAL A 219 10.44 -7.55 2.44
C VAL A 219 10.60 -9.05 2.33
N THR A 220 11.84 -9.54 2.35
CA THR A 220 12.10 -10.95 2.60
C THR A 220 11.85 -11.22 4.08
N PRO A 221 11.07 -12.25 4.46
CA PRO A 221 11.05 -12.70 5.84
C PRO A 221 12.49 -12.91 6.30
N SER A 222 12.88 -12.25 7.41
CA SER A 222 14.18 -12.53 8.03
C SER A 222 14.22 -14.02 8.37
N GLU A 223 15.32 -14.70 8.06
CA GLU A 223 15.60 -16.09 8.47
C GLU A 223 15.62 -16.27 10.01
N GLU A 224 15.33 -15.22 10.79
CA GLU A 224 15.25 -15.20 12.27
C GLU A 224 13.84 -15.41 12.86
N SER A 225 12.83 -15.71 12.06
CA SER A 225 11.69 -16.46 12.62
C SER A 225 12.16 -17.90 12.81
N PRO A 226 11.98 -18.52 14.00
CA PRO A 226 12.45 -19.88 14.20
C PRO A 226 11.84 -20.73 13.10
N THR A 227 12.71 -21.37 12.32
CA THR A 227 12.36 -22.59 11.58
C THR A 227 11.32 -23.33 12.41
N PRO A 228 10.13 -23.67 11.87
CA PRO A 228 9.50 -24.87 12.36
C PRO A 228 10.61 -25.89 12.22
N VAL A 229 11.05 -26.40 13.38
CA VAL A 229 11.97 -27.52 13.43
C VAL A 229 11.42 -28.47 12.38
N ALA A 230 12.25 -28.81 11.40
CA ALA A 230 12.05 -30.04 10.67
C ALA A 230 12.04 -31.10 11.76
N GLU A 231 10.86 -31.33 12.34
CA GLU A 231 10.60 -32.50 13.15
C GLU A 231 10.81 -33.62 12.17
N ASP A 232 11.99 -34.20 12.33
CA ASP A 232 12.32 -35.60 12.11
C ASP A 232 11.14 -36.36 11.53
N ASP A 233 11.35 -36.80 10.29
CA ASP A 233 10.48 -37.59 9.42
C ASP A 233 10.20 -38.97 10.06
N GLN A 234 9.54 -38.94 11.21
CA GLN A 234 9.14 -40.04 12.07
C GLN A 234 7.77 -39.74 12.68
N ASP A 235 6.78 -39.40 11.86
CA ASP A 235 5.38 -39.59 12.27
C ASP A 235 4.51 -39.97 11.05
N ALA A 236 4.99 -40.96 10.28
CA ALA A 236 4.23 -41.65 9.25
C ALA A 236 3.13 -42.58 9.82
N ASP A 237 2.65 -42.37 11.06
CA ASP A 237 1.69 -43.28 11.69
C ASP A 237 0.69 -42.62 12.66
N ARG A 238 0.43 -41.31 12.54
CA ARG A 238 -0.80 -40.76 13.15
C ARG A 238 -2.00 -41.04 12.26
N GLN A 239 -2.55 -42.25 12.38
CA GLN A 239 -3.94 -42.50 12.03
C GLN A 239 -4.83 -41.52 12.82
N VAL A 240 -5.26 -40.45 12.15
CA VAL A 240 -6.33 -39.60 12.66
C VAL A 240 -7.60 -40.43 12.60
N GLU A 241 -8.06 -40.95 13.75
CA GLU A 241 -9.35 -41.63 13.85
C GLU A 241 -10.47 -40.60 13.60
N GLY A 242 -11.03 -40.61 12.40
CA GLY A 242 -12.16 -39.77 11.99
C GLY A 242 -12.49 -39.96 10.51
N ASP A 243 -13.73 -39.68 10.11
CA ASP A 243 -14.11 -39.68 8.69
C ASP A 243 -13.39 -38.52 7.98
N PRO A 244 -12.55 -38.78 6.96
CA PRO A 244 -11.84 -37.72 6.25
C PRO A 244 -12.75 -36.64 5.64
N LEU A 245 -13.99 -36.98 5.29
CA LEU A 245 -14.95 -35.98 4.81
C LEU A 245 -15.40 -35.05 5.94
N GLU A 246 -15.61 -35.56 7.16
CA GLU A 246 -15.97 -34.70 8.30
C GLU A 246 -14.82 -33.76 8.70
N LEU A 247 -13.58 -34.18 8.48
CA LEU A 247 -12.39 -33.43 8.87
C LEU A 247 -11.97 -32.39 7.84
N TYR A 248 -12.13 -32.69 6.55
CA TYR A 248 -11.44 -31.95 5.49
C TYR A 248 -12.36 -31.46 4.35
N ASP A 249 -13.62 -31.90 4.27
CA ASP A 249 -14.57 -31.43 3.25
C ASP A 249 -15.40 -30.24 3.78
N ASP A 250 -14.83 -29.04 3.69
CA ASP A 250 -15.41 -27.82 4.26
C ASP A 250 -16.77 -27.43 3.68
N ASN A 251 -17.04 -27.83 2.43
CA ASN A 251 -18.28 -27.52 1.75
C ASN A 251 -19.25 -28.72 1.69
N ASN A 252 -18.86 -29.84 2.30
CA ASN A 252 -19.65 -31.04 2.48
C ASN A 252 -20.20 -31.60 1.13
N ASN A 253 -19.39 -31.52 0.06
CA ASN A 253 -19.75 -31.98 -1.29
C ASN A 253 -19.38 -33.45 -1.59
N GLY A 254 -18.73 -34.13 -0.64
CA GLY A 254 -18.25 -35.50 -0.75
C GLY A 254 -16.88 -35.65 -1.40
N ARG A 255 -16.12 -34.56 -1.58
CA ARG A 255 -14.77 -34.54 -2.15
C ARG A 255 -13.89 -33.51 -1.44
N ILE A 256 -12.61 -33.83 -1.31
CA ILE A 256 -11.62 -32.93 -0.75
C ILE A 256 -10.81 -32.34 -1.91
N THR A 257 -10.85 -31.03 -2.07
CA THR A 257 -10.07 -30.28 -3.05
C THR A 257 -8.68 -29.98 -2.53
N CYS A 258 -7.74 -29.64 -3.42
CA CYS A 258 -6.41 -29.19 -2.98
C CYS A 258 -6.46 -27.90 -2.15
N ALA A 259 -7.45 -27.05 -2.37
CA ALA A 259 -7.67 -25.87 -1.55
C ALA A 259 -8.05 -26.24 -0.10
N GLU A 260 -8.92 -27.25 0.08
CA GLU A 260 -9.28 -27.78 1.39
C GLU A 260 -8.11 -28.50 2.06
N ALA A 261 -7.40 -29.37 1.33
CA ALA A 261 -6.23 -30.07 1.84
C ALA A 261 -5.12 -29.12 2.31
N ARG A 262 -4.86 -28.03 1.57
CA ARG A 262 -3.90 -26.99 1.97
C ARG A 262 -4.39 -26.19 3.17
N ARG A 263 -5.68 -25.86 3.24
CA ARG A 263 -6.29 -25.14 4.38
C ARG A 263 -6.17 -25.93 5.69
N HIS A 264 -6.31 -27.25 5.62
CA HIS A 264 -6.17 -28.17 6.75
C HIS A 264 -4.73 -28.65 6.99
N GLY A 265 -3.76 -28.18 6.19
CA GLY A 265 -2.35 -28.50 6.37
C GLY A 265 -1.96 -29.94 6.07
N ILE A 266 -2.74 -30.66 5.25
CA ILE A 266 -2.49 -32.07 4.88
C ILE A 266 -1.89 -32.23 3.48
N ALA A 267 -1.70 -31.14 2.72
CA ALA A 267 -1.08 -31.19 1.39
C ALA A 267 0.47 -31.13 1.47
N PRO A 268 1.21 -31.89 0.64
CA PRO A 268 0.72 -32.81 -0.40
C PRO A 268 0.15 -34.12 0.19
N VAL A 269 -0.94 -34.61 -0.40
CA VAL A 269 -1.66 -35.80 0.08
C VAL A 269 -1.20 -37.02 -0.72
N ARG A 270 -0.54 -37.96 -0.05
CA ARG A 270 -0.03 -39.20 -0.65
C ARG A 270 -1.08 -40.31 -0.63
N SER A 271 -0.89 -41.33 -1.47
CA SER A 271 -1.84 -42.46 -1.66
C SER A 271 -2.18 -43.27 -0.40
N ASP A 272 -1.37 -43.16 0.65
CA ASP A 272 -1.55 -43.80 1.95
C ASP A 272 -2.34 -42.95 2.96
N HIS A 273 -2.60 -41.67 2.66
CA HIS A 273 -3.38 -40.79 3.52
C HIS A 273 -4.89 -41.08 3.40
N PRO A 274 -5.66 -41.14 4.52
CA PRO A 274 -7.11 -41.41 4.48
C PRO A 274 -7.94 -40.44 3.62
N ALA A 275 -7.48 -39.21 3.41
CA ALA A 275 -8.12 -38.24 2.53
C ALA A 275 -7.98 -38.58 1.04
N TYR A 276 -6.93 -39.29 0.64
CA TYR A 276 -6.57 -39.52 -0.78
C TYR A 276 -7.72 -40.10 -1.64
N PRO A 277 -8.54 -41.08 -1.17
CA PRO A 277 -9.66 -41.62 -1.95
C PRO A 277 -10.74 -40.59 -2.33
N TYR A 278 -10.82 -39.45 -1.63
CA TYR A 278 -11.79 -38.39 -1.88
C TYR A 278 -11.24 -37.27 -2.77
N MET A 279 -10.00 -37.41 -3.22
CA MET A 279 -9.27 -36.43 -4.03
C MET A 279 -9.09 -36.92 -5.46
N ARG A 280 -8.75 -36.01 -6.37
CA ARG A 280 -8.52 -36.33 -7.79
C ARG A 280 -7.04 -36.30 -8.12
N ASP A 281 -6.42 -37.47 -8.10
CA ASP A 281 -5.11 -37.70 -8.71
C ASP A 281 -5.28 -37.73 -10.25
N SER A 282 -4.74 -36.74 -10.96
CA SER A 282 -4.99 -36.55 -12.39
C SER A 282 -3.93 -37.19 -13.28
N ASP A 283 -2.71 -37.36 -12.77
CA ASP A 283 -1.55 -37.95 -13.41
C ASP A 283 -1.22 -39.36 -12.88
N GLY A 284 -1.81 -39.76 -11.76
CA GLY A 284 -1.83 -41.13 -11.24
C GLY A 284 -0.52 -41.57 -10.62
N ASP A 285 0.28 -40.62 -10.12
CA ASP A 285 1.59 -40.89 -9.54
C ASP A 285 1.54 -41.22 -8.03
N GLY A 286 0.35 -41.14 -7.43
CA GLY A 286 0.14 -41.46 -6.02
C GLY A 286 0.28 -40.25 -5.09
N ILE A 287 0.39 -39.03 -5.62
CA ILE A 287 0.46 -37.80 -4.84
C ILE A 287 -0.55 -36.79 -5.41
N VAL A 288 -1.31 -36.13 -4.53
CA VAL A 288 -2.26 -35.10 -4.90
C VAL A 288 -1.89 -33.80 -4.22
N CYS A 289 -2.08 -32.67 -4.91
CA CYS A 289 -1.82 -31.33 -4.39
C CYS A 289 -0.34 -31.03 -4.15
N GLU A 290 0.52 -31.56 -5.04
CA GLU A 290 1.90 -31.11 -5.21
C GLU A 290 2.02 -29.59 -5.43
#